data_AF-B0MUF4-F1
#
_entry.id   AF-B0MUF4-F1
#
_cell.length_a   1.000
_cell.length_b   1.000
_cell.length_c   1.000
_cell.angle_alpha   90.00
_cell.angle_beta   90.00
_cell.angle_gamma   90.00
#
_symmetry.space_group_name_H-M   'P 1'
#
loop_
_entity.id
_entity.type
_entity.pdbx_description
1 polymer ?
#
loop_
_entity_poly.entity_id
_entity_poly.type
_entity_poly.pdbx_seq_one_letter_code
_entity_poly.pdbx_strand_id
1 'polypeptide(L)'
;MLHGFDYTAFFGKSDLERAKAISGGVDFLQAPEREEPKKLFIKEALLLRQALSLCQSLLNYEQRLEAAYFEAVRTLLTRIEGKGKMSLREINARINELLKQSIKSDGVINLFSDVEEEFSLFDPKFLEEISRMKERNFAVELLRKLIAE
;
A
#
# COMPACT_ATOMS: atom_id res chain seq x y z
N MET A 1 -14.35 -8.02 -2.56
CA MET A 1 -13.74 -6.70 -2.30
C MET A 1 -12.90 -6.22 -3.48
N LEU A 2 -11.93 -7.01 -3.96
CA LEU A 2 -11.08 -6.68 -5.11
C LEU A 2 -11.60 -7.18 -6.48
N HIS A 3 -12.89 -7.52 -6.61
CA HIS A 3 -13.43 -8.03 -7.87
C HIS A 3 -13.30 -6.97 -8.99
N GLY A 4 -12.64 -7.35 -10.08
CA GLY A 4 -12.33 -6.48 -11.22
C GLY A 4 -10.94 -5.83 -11.16
N PHE A 5 -10.13 -6.11 -10.14
CA PHE A 5 -8.73 -5.69 -10.07
C PHE A 5 -7.81 -6.90 -10.10
N ASP A 6 -6.85 -6.88 -11.01
CA ASP A 6 -5.84 -7.92 -11.15
C ASP A 6 -4.56 -7.52 -10.39
N TYR A 7 -4.28 -8.23 -9.29
CA TYR A 7 -3.06 -8.06 -8.50
C TYR A 7 -2.03 -9.18 -8.73
N THR A 8 -2.21 -10.02 -9.74
CA THR A 8 -1.32 -11.18 -10.00
C THR A 8 0.14 -10.77 -10.24
N ALA A 9 0.38 -9.57 -10.77
CA ALA A 9 1.72 -8.99 -10.90
C ALA A 9 2.50 -8.95 -9.57
N PHE A 10 1.81 -8.92 -8.43
CA PHE A 10 2.46 -8.98 -7.12
C PHE A 10 3.21 -10.30 -6.86
N PHE A 11 2.78 -11.40 -7.46
CA PHE A 11 3.44 -12.70 -7.30
C PHE A 11 4.70 -12.84 -8.16
N GLY A 12 4.95 -11.87 -9.06
CA GLY A 12 6.14 -11.79 -9.89
C GLY A 12 7.44 -11.57 -9.11
N LYS A 13 8.56 -11.48 -9.84
CA LYS A 13 9.89 -11.31 -9.23
C LYS A 13 10.37 -9.85 -9.20
N SER A 14 9.67 -8.95 -9.90
CA SER A 14 10.07 -7.55 -10.00
C SER A 14 9.50 -6.74 -8.86
N ASP A 15 10.37 -6.07 -8.10
CA ASP A 15 9.96 -5.11 -7.05
C ASP A 15 9.12 -3.97 -7.62
N LEU A 16 9.38 -3.56 -8.87
CA LEU A 16 8.58 -2.55 -9.57
C LEU A 16 7.17 -3.05 -9.88
N GLU A 17 7.00 -4.32 -10.27
CA GLU A 17 5.68 -4.89 -10.53
C GLU A 17 4.88 -5.05 -9.24
N ARG A 18 5.55 -5.44 -8.16
CA ARG A 18 4.96 -5.50 -6.81
C ARG A 18 4.53 -4.13 -6.31
N ALA A 19 5.37 -3.12 -6.48
CA ALA A 19 5.04 -1.74 -6.14
C ALA A 19 3.78 -1.26 -6.88
N LYS A 20 3.72 -1.50 -8.20
CA LYS A 20 2.56 -1.17 -9.05
C LYS A 20 1.30 -1.93 -8.67
N ALA A 21 1.41 -3.20 -8.31
CA ALA A 21 0.26 -3.98 -7.86
C ALA A 21 -0.31 -3.40 -6.55
N ILE A 22 0.57 -3.02 -5.61
CA ILE A 22 0.16 -2.37 -4.35
C ILE A 22 -0.49 -1.01 -4.62
N SER A 23 0.18 -0.12 -5.37
CA SER A 23 -0.34 1.22 -5.66
C SER A 23 -1.67 1.16 -6.42
N GLY A 24 -1.77 0.28 -7.42
CA GLY A 24 -3.00 0.04 -8.17
C GLY A 24 -4.13 -0.51 -7.29
N GLY A 25 -3.83 -1.40 -6.34
CA GLY A 25 -4.83 -1.93 -5.41
C GLY A 25 -5.39 -0.86 -4.47
N VAL A 26 -4.53 0.05 -4.01
CA VAL A 26 -4.92 1.21 -3.22
C VAL A 26 -5.79 2.16 -4.04
N ASP A 27 -5.36 2.49 -5.25
CA ASP A 27 -6.12 3.36 -6.18
C ASP A 27 -7.51 2.81 -6.47
N PHE A 28 -7.57 1.51 -6.74
CA PHE A 28 -8.80 0.80 -7.00
C PHE A 28 -9.76 0.86 -5.81
N LEU A 29 -9.26 0.67 -4.59
CA LEU A 29 -10.09 0.75 -3.38
C LEU A 29 -10.45 2.19 -2.98
N GLN A 30 -9.70 3.19 -3.43
CA GLN A 30 -9.99 4.60 -3.20
C GLN A 30 -10.99 5.21 -4.18
N ALA A 31 -11.45 4.46 -5.19
CA ALA A 31 -12.49 4.93 -6.08
C ALA A 31 -13.77 5.32 -5.29
N PRO A 32 -14.43 6.45 -5.59
CA PRO A 32 -15.57 6.95 -4.82
C PRO A 32 -16.71 5.93 -4.64
N GLU A 33 -16.98 5.13 -5.65
CA GLU A 33 -18.02 4.09 -5.63
C GLU A 33 -17.67 2.86 -4.78
N ARG A 34 -16.46 2.81 -4.20
CA ARG A 34 -15.94 1.66 -3.45
C ARG A 34 -15.76 1.93 -1.95
N GLU A 35 -16.42 2.95 -1.40
CA GLU A 35 -16.32 3.28 0.02
C GLU A 35 -16.62 2.09 0.95
N GLU A 36 -17.74 1.39 0.73
CA GLU A 36 -18.10 0.21 1.52
C GLU A 36 -17.15 -0.99 1.30
N PRO A 37 -16.81 -1.38 0.04
CA PRO A 37 -15.76 -2.35 -0.20
C PRO A 37 -14.41 -2.02 0.46
N LYS A 38 -14.02 -0.75 0.51
CA LYS A 38 -12.78 -0.28 1.16
C LYS A 38 -12.84 -0.50 2.67
N LYS A 39 -13.92 -0.10 3.34
CA LYS A 39 -14.12 -0.33 4.78
C LYS A 39 -14.05 -1.82 5.12
N LEU A 40 -14.72 -2.65 4.31
CA LEU A 40 -14.67 -4.10 4.47
C LEU A 40 -13.24 -4.64 4.26
N PHE A 41 -12.54 -4.17 3.23
CA PHE A 41 -11.16 -4.58 2.95
C PHE A 41 -10.23 -4.27 4.13
N ILE A 42 -10.32 -3.06 4.68
CA ILE A 42 -9.50 -2.67 5.84
C ILE A 42 -9.75 -3.58 7.03
N LYS A 43 -11.02 -3.92 7.29
CA LYS A 43 -11.40 -4.82 8.38
C LYS A 43 -10.89 -6.25 8.15
N GLU A 44 -11.19 -6.83 7.00
CA GLU A 44 -10.86 -8.24 6.71
C GLU A 44 -9.35 -8.45 6.58
N ALA A 45 -8.60 -7.50 6.00
CA ALA A 45 -7.14 -7.59 5.94
C ALA A 45 -6.50 -7.53 7.35
N LEU A 46 -7.08 -6.76 8.28
CA LEU A 46 -6.64 -6.76 9.67
C LEU A 46 -6.90 -8.12 10.35
N LEU A 47 -8.08 -8.71 10.15
CA LEU A 47 -8.42 -10.03 10.68
C LEU A 47 -7.51 -11.11 10.10
N LEU A 48 -7.20 -11.04 8.81
CA LEU A 48 -6.22 -11.93 8.16
C LEU A 48 -4.85 -11.83 8.83
N ARG A 49 -4.33 -10.62 9.03
CA ARG A 49 -3.05 -10.40 9.74
C ARG A 49 -3.07 -11.01 11.14
N GLN A 50 -4.16 -10.84 11.88
CA GLN A 50 -4.30 -11.40 13.22
C GLN A 50 -4.32 -12.93 13.19
N ALA A 51 -5.08 -13.54 12.27
CA ALA A 51 -5.10 -14.98 12.08
C ALA A 51 -3.71 -15.52 11.71
N LEU A 52 -3.01 -14.84 10.79
CA LEU A 52 -1.64 -15.21 10.40
C LEU A 52 -0.69 -15.26 11.58
N SER A 53 -0.79 -14.31 12.52
CA SER A 53 0.09 -14.31 13.71
C SER A 53 -0.07 -15.58 14.58
N LEU A 54 -1.17 -16.32 14.41
CA LEU A 54 -1.45 -17.57 15.12
C LEU A 54 -1.10 -18.81 14.29
N CYS A 55 -1.19 -18.75 12.95
CA CYS A 55 -1.09 -19.92 12.07
C CYS A 55 -0.07 -19.80 10.93
N GLN A 56 0.86 -18.84 10.98
CA GLN A 56 1.82 -18.58 9.90
C GLN A 56 2.59 -19.82 9.41
N SER A 57 2.90 -20.76 10.31
CA SER A 57 3.60 -22.01 10.01
C SER A 57 2.79 -22.98 9.15
N LEU A 58 1.46 -22.85 9.12
CA LEU A 58 0.57 -23.71 8.34
C LEU A 58 0.40 -23.25 6.89
N LEU A 59 0.79 -22.02 6.59
CA LEU A 59 0.63 -21.46 5.26
C LEU A 59 1.74 -21.89 4.31
N ASN A 60 1.38 -22.08 3.05
CA ASN A 60 2.36 -22.20 1.98
C ASN A 60 2.91 -20.82 1.58
N TYR A 61 3.91 -20.82 0.69
CA TYR A 61 4.57 -19.59 0.26
C TYR A 61 3.62 -18.61 -0.47
N GLU A 62 2.75 -19.11 -1.34
CA GLU A 62 1.81 -18.28 -2.11
C GLU A 62 0.76 -17.62 -1.21
N GLN A 63 0.24 -18.35 -0.22
CA GLN A 63 -0.70 -17.80 0.76
C GLN A 63 -0.06 -16.72 1.63
N ARG A 64 1.20 -16.89 2.02
CA ARG A 64 1.95 -15.84 2.73
C ARG A 64 2.17 -14.61 1.86
N LEU A 65 2.50 -14.82 0.58
CA LEU A 65 2.63 -13.74 -0.40
C LEU A 65 1.34 -12.96 -0.55
N GLU A 66 0.23 -13.65 -0.79
CA GLU A 66 -1.07 -13.02 -0.98
C GLU A 66 -1.51 -12.23 0.26
N ALA A 67 -1.32 -12.79 1.45
CA ALA A 67 -1.63 -12.09 2.68
C ALA A 67 -0.73 -10.85 2.90
N ALA A 68 0.53 -10.91 2.48
CA ALA A 68 1.44 -9.76 2.51
C ALA A 68 0.97 -8.64 1.58
N TYR A 69 0.46 -8.98 0.38
CA TYR A 69 -0.17 -8.01 -0.51
C TYR A 69 -1.34 -7.29 0.18
N PHE A 70 -2.26 -8.04 0.78
CA PHE A 70 -3.43 -7.44 1.44
C PHE A 70 -3.04 -6.54 2.62
N GLU A 71 -2.07 -6.94 3.44
CA GLU A 71 -1.60 -6.09 4.54
C GLU A 71 -0.83 -4.86 4.04
N ALA A 72 -0.10 -4.95 2.93
CA ALA A 72 0.56 -3.80 2.31
C ALA A 72 -0.45 -2.75 1.81
N VAL A 73 -1.48 -3.19 1.09
CA VAL A 73 -2.59 -2.32 0.63
C VAL A 73 -3.34 -1.71 1.83
N ARG A 74 -3.64 -2.51 2.85
CA ARG A 74 -4.29 -2.03 4.09
C ARG A 74 -3.44 -0.99 4.81
N THR A 75 -2.14 -1.22 4.90
CA THR A 75 -1.20 -0.30 5.54
C THR A 75 -1.22 1.06 4.85
N LEU A 76 -1.22 1.10 3.51
CA LEU A 76 -1.35 2.34 2.76
C LEU A 76 -2.67 3.03 3.04
N LEU A 77 -3.80 2.35 2.83
CA LEU A 77 -5.15 2.92 3.03
C LEU A 77 -5.30 3.55 4.42
N THR A 78 -4.93 2.81 5.47
CA THR A 78 -5.09 3.28 6.85
C THR A 78 -4.11 4.39 7.24
N ARG A 79 -2.91 4.42 6.65
CA ARG A 79 -1.95 5.50 6.90
C ARG A 79 -2.36 6.78 6.21
N ILE A 80 -2.93 6.71 5.02
CA ILE A 80 -3.48 7.87 4.31
C ILE A 80 -4.69 8.41 5.09
N GLU A 81 -5.59 7.56 5.59
CA GLU A 81 -6.77 8.04 6.32
C GLU A 81 -6.51 8.40 7.80
N GLY A 82 -5.37 7.98 8.36
CA GLY A 82 -5.02 8.19 9.77
C GLY A 82 -4.71 9.65 10.12
N LYS A 83 -5.00 10.05 11.36
CA LYS A 83 -4.65 11.38 11.91
C LYS A 83 -3.14 11.44 12.25
N GLY A 84 -2.48 12.52 11.85
CA GLY A 84 -1.07 12.81 12.19
C GLY A 84 -0.16 12.91 10.96
N LYS A 85 1.04 13.49 11.19
CA LYS A 85 2.06 13.69 10.16
C LYS A 85 2.38 12.38 9.45
N MET A 86 2.37 12.40 8.13
CA MET A 86 2.62 11.21 7.31
C MET A 86 3.94 11.37 6.56
N SER A 87 4.88 10.45 6.81
CA SER A 87 6.12 10.35 6.05
C SER A 87 6.00 9.22 5.02
N LEU A 88 6.13 9.53 3.72
CA LEU A 88 6.19 8.50 2.67
C LEU A 88 7.33 7.52 2.92
N ARG A 89 8.45 8.00 3.46
CA ARG A 89 9.60 7.18 3.84
C ARG A 89 9.23 6.16 4.92
N GLU A 90 8.46 6.54 5.92
CA GLU A 90 7.97 5.61 6.96
C GLU A 90 7.03 4.55 6.38
N ILE A 91 6.16 4.94 5.43
CA ILE A 91 5.28 4.00 4.75
C ILE A 91 6.09 2.98 3.95
N ASN A 92 7.04 3.46 3.14
CA ASN A 92 7.97 2.62 2.39
C ASN A 92 8.73 1.67 3.31
N ALA A 93 9.29 2.17 4.41
CA ALA A 93 10.05 1.36 5.37
C ALA A 93 9.19 0.24 5.98
N ARG A 94 7.96 0.57 6.40
CA ARG A 94 7.03 -0.40 7.00
C ARG A 94 6.59 -1.48 6.02
N ILE A 95 6.32 -1.11 4.77
CA ILE A 95 5.95 -2.09 3.74
C ILE A 95 7.14 -2.99 3.43
N ASN A 96 8.34 -2.44 3.32
CA ASN A 96 9.55 -3.24 3.14
C ASN A 96 9.80 -4.21 4.29
N GLU A 97 9.62 -3.79 5.54
CA GLU A 97 9.76 -4.66 6.71
C GLU A 97 8.76 -5.82 6.68
N LEU A 98 7.49 -5.51 6.38
CA LEU A 98 6.43 -6.51 6.21
C LEU A 98 6.78 -7.53 5.13
N LEU A 99 7.26 -7.07 3.98
CA LEU A 99 7.59 -7.93 2.85
C LEU A 99 8.84 -8.78 3.13
N LYS A 100 9.84 -8.25 3.82
CA LYS A 100 11.00 -9.03 4.28
C LYS A 100 10.57 -10.20 5.16
N GLN A 101 9.68 -9.96 6.11
CA GLN A 101 9.14 -11.00 6.99
C GLN A 101 8.31 -12.05 6.23
N SER A 102 7.61 -11.63 5.18
CA SER A 102 6.62 -12.49 4.49
C SER A 102 7.20 -13.25 3.30
N ILE A 103 8.24 -12.71 2.64
CA ILE A 103 8.65 -13.13 1.30
C ILE A 103 10.09 -13.66 1.25
N LYS A 104 10.90 -13.47 2.30
CA LYS A 104 12.37 -13.63 2.22
C LYS A 104 12.93 -12.91 0.98
N SER A 105 12.40 -11.71 0.70
CA SER A 105 12.91 -10.87 -0.38
C SER A 105 14.06 -10.02 0.16
N ASP A 106 15.22 -10.10 -0.49
CA ASP A 106 16.36 -9.21 -0.22
C ASP A 106 16.20 -7.84 -0.90
N GLY A 107 15.22 -7.69 -1.80
CA GLY A 107 14.92 -6.47 -2.54
C GLY A 107 14.14 -5.42 -1.74
N VAL A 108 14.43 -4.14 -1.99
CA VAL A 108 13.69 -3.01 -1.42
C VAL A 108 12.64 -2.57 -2.44
N ILE A 109 11.37 -2.73 -2.09
CA ILE A 109 10.26 -2.23 -2.89
C ILE A 109 10.15 -0.73 -2.68
N ASN A 110 10.33 0.03 -3.76
CA ASN A 110 10.09 1.46 -3.73
C ASN A 110 8.71 1.79 -4.31
N LEU A 111 7.78 2.24 -3.46
CA LEU A 111 6.44 2.67 -3.89
C LEU A 111 6.43 4.14 -4.35
N PHE A 112 7.44 4.91 -3.94
CA PHE A 112 7.57 6.34 -4.24
C PHE A 112 8.99 6.60 -4.73
N SER A 113 9.16 6.69 -6.05
CA SER A 113 10.47 6.91 -6.70
C SER A 113 11.22 8.09 -6.06
N ASP A 114 12.46 7.84 -5.64
CA ASP A 114 13.46 8.83 -5.18
C ASP A 114 13.05 9.81 -4.05
N VAL A 115 12.25 9.36 -3.10
CA VAL A 115 11.94 10.13 -1.89
C VAL A 115 13.01 9.88 -0.81
N GLU A 116 14.24 10.34 -1.03
CA GLU A 116 15.33 10.25 -0.04
C GLU A 116 15.15 11.20 1.15
N GLU A 117 14.32 12.23 1.02
CA GLU A 117 14.16 13.30 2.02
C GLU A 117 12.84 13.19 2.82
N GLU A 118 12.85 13.73 4.04
CA GLU A 118 11.62 14.03 4.79
C GLU A 118 10.87 15.16 4.09
N PHE A 119 10.06 14.83 3.09
CA PHE A 119 9.27 15.83 2.41
C PHE A 119 8.18 16.38 3.32
N SER A 120 8.19 17.71 3.46
CA SER A 120 6.98 18.44 3.78
C SER A 120 5.98 18.21 2.65
N LEU A 121 4.77 17.87 3.03
CA LEU A 121 3.62 17.61 2.18
C LEU A 121 3.28 18.82 1.25
N PHE A 122 3.85 20.01 1.52
CA PHE A 122 3.74 21.22 0.69
C PHE A 122 4.89 21.45 -0.30
N ASP A 123 5.84 20.53 -0.44
CA ASP A 123 6.99 20.73 -1.32
C ASP A 123 6.56 20.74 -2.81
N PRO A 124 6.98 21.74 -3.61
CA PRO A 124 6.72 21.78 -5.04
C PRO A 124 7.10 20.50 -5.80
N LYS A 125 8.20 19.84 -5.44
CA LYS A 125 8.62 18.56 -6.06
C LYS A 125 7.64 17.44 -5.76
N PHE A 126 7.14 17.39 -4.52
CA PHE A 126 6.13 16.42 -4.13
C PHE A 126 4.83 16.63 -4.92
N LEU A 127 4.36 17.87 -5.04
CA LEU A 127 3.18 18.19 -5.84
C LEU A 127 3.36 17.83 -7.32
N GLU A 128 4.56 18.03 -7.87
CA GLU A 128 4.91 17.64 -9.24
C GLU A 128 4.86 16.11 -9.42
N GLU A 129 5.37 15.34 -8.46
CA GLU A 129 5.28 13.87 -8.47
C GLU A 129 3.83 13.37 -8.39
N ILE A 130 3.04 13.91 -7.45
CA ILE A 130 1.62 13.59 -7.32
C ILE A 130 0.88 13.88 -8.63
N SER A 131 1.21 14.99 -9.31
CA SER A 131 0.59 15.35 -10.59
C SER A 131 0.87 14.33 -11.71
N ARG A 132 1.98 13.58 -11.59
CA ARG A 132 2.41 12.56 -12.58
C ARG A 132 1.96 11.14 -12.22
N MET A 133 1.35 10.93 -11.06
CA MET A 133 0.87 9.61 -10.65
C MET A 133 -0.20 9.07 -11.61
N LYS A 134 -0.09 7.78 -11.94
CA LYS A 134 -1.10 7.08 -12.76
C LYS A 134 -2.35 6.76 -11.95
N GLU A 135 -2.16 6.52 -10.66
CA GLU A 135 -3.13 6.21 -9.63
C GLU A 135 -3.87 7.50 -9.19
N ARG A 136 -4.89 7.88 -9.96
CA ARG A 136 -5.61 9.15 -9.80
C ARG A 136 -6.40 9.24 -8.48
N ASN A 137 -7.08 8.18 -8.08
CA ASN A 137 -7.86 8.16 -6.84
C ASN A 137 -6.92 8.22 -5.63
N PHE A 138 -5.82 7.48 -5.70
CA PHE A 138 -4.81 7.53 -4.65
C PHE A 138 -4.17 8.92 -4.55
N ALA A 139 -3.79 9.53 -5.69
CA ALA A 139 -3.26 10.89 -5.73
C ALA A 139 -4.23 11.93 -5.11
N VAL A 140 -5.53 11.84 -5.42
CA VAL A 140 -6.55 12.73 -4.84
C VAL A 140 -6.61 12.61 -3.32
N GLU A 141 -6.54 11.39 -2.79
CA GLU A 141 -6.57 11.17 -1.34
C GLU A 141 -5.29 11.66 -0.63
N LEU A 142 -4.13 11.53 -1.28
CA LEU A 142 -2.90 12.17 -0.81
C LEU A 142 -3.06 13.68 -0.75
N LEU A 143 -3.56 14.32 -1.81
CA LEU A 143 -3.81 15.77 -1.85
C LEU A 143 -4.84 16.23 -0.80
N ARG A 144 -5.93 15.46 -0.60
CA ARG A 144 -6.94 15.77 0.42
C ARG A 144 -6.34 15.78 1.82
N LYS A 145 -5.44 14.84 2.10
CA LYS A 145 -4.70 14.81 3.36
C LYS A 145 -3.81 16.03 3.54
N LEU A 146 -3.14 16.50 2.48
CA LEU A 146 -2.34 17.73 2.52
C LEU A 146 -3.14 18.93 3.02
N ILE A 147 -4.37 19.07 2.52
CA ILE A 147 -5.23 20.23 2.80
C ILE A 147 -5.81 20.15 4.22
N ALA A 148 -5.92 18.95 4.78
CA ALA A 148 -6.49 18.72 6.10
C ALA A 148 -5.48 18.84 7.26
N GLU A 149 -4.18 19.00 6.95
CA GLU A 149 -3.13 19.39 7.90
C GLU A 149 -3.06 20.91 8.08
#